data_AF-A0AAV0D4F9-F1
#
_entry.id   AF-A0AAV0D4F9-F1
#
_cell.length_a   1.000
_cell.length_b   1.000
_cell.length_c   1.000
_cell.angle_alpha   90.00
_cell.angle_beta   90.00
_cell.angle_gamma   90.00
#
_symmetry.space_group_name_H-M   'P 1'
#
loop_
_entity.id
_entity.type
_entity.pdbx_description
1 polymer ?
#
loop_
_entity_poly.entity_id
_entity_poly.type
_entity_poly.pdbx_seq_one_letter_code
_entity_poly.pdbx_strand_id
1 'polypeptide(L)'
;MVITSPVEGLQEACVRNLLCESGKEWDRDILSDLFESRDVQLIQSIPISYRSIPDKICWRWESNGHFSLRSCYWQLVGEFNSPSWLGWTFVWRWKLPPKIKLFFWQLCCGLLPTRVNLRSRGVDCVMEYGLCGEEVESSSHLFVKCPISKEAWKEIGWAWASCSDDDLLGVVKAEFQTRTEKELHKMVWGF
;
A
#
# COMPACT_ATOMS: atom_id res chain seq x y z
N MET A 1 -9.04 -17.47 12.78
CA MET A 1 -8.40 -18.65 12.17
C MET A 1 -8.35 -19.70 13.26
N VAL A 2 -8.83 -20.92 12.99
CA VAL A 2 -8.74 -22.05 13.94
C VAL A 2 -7.28 -22.48 14.02
N ILE A 3 -6.74 -22.65 15.22
CA ILE A 3 -5.32 -22.97 15.46
C ILE A 3 -5.11 -24.22 16.31
N THR A 4 -6.20 -24.90 16.72
CA THR A 4 -6.16 -26.18 17.42
C THR A 4 -5.32 -27.16 16.61
N SER A 5 -4.42 -27.88 17.29
CA SER A 5 -3.59 -28.90 16.66
C SER A 5 -4.46 -29.99 16.03
N PRO A 6 -4.09 -30.52 14.85
CA PRO A 6 -4.88 -31.55 14.19
C PRO A 6 -4.94 -32.81 15.06
N VAL A 7 -6.14 -33.19 15.48
CA VAL A 7 -6.42 -34.48 16.13
C VAL A 7 -6.37 -35.56 15.05
N GLU A 8 -5.69 -36.68 15.30
CA GLU A 8 -5.53 -37.77 14.30
C GLU A 8 -6.87 -38.26 13.73
N GLY A 9 -7.94 -38.22 14.53
CA GLY A 9 -9.29 -38.62 14.12
C GLY A 9 -9.99 -37.68 13.12
N LEU A 10 -9.39 -36.52 12.78
CA LEU A 10 -10.00 -35.53 11.88
C LEU A 10 -9.47 -35.57 10.44
N GLN A 11 -8.51 -36.44 10.12
CA GLN A 11 -7.85 -36.44 8.80
C GLN A 11 -8.82 -36.71 7.63
N GLU A 12 -9.86 -37.52 7.87
CA GLU A 12 -10.88 -37.85 6.87
C GLU A 12 -12.26 -37.23 7.20
N ALA A 13 -12.35 -36.45 8.28
CA ALA A 13 -13.59 -35.85 8.71
C ALA A 13 -13.94 -34.64 7.83
N CYS A 14 -15.21 -34.55 7.40
CA CYS A 14 -15.74 -33.39 6.72
C CYS A 14 -16.43 -32.45 7.72
N VAL A 15 -16.60 -31.18 7.35
CA VAL A 15 -17.31 -30.18 8.20
C VAL A 15 -18.71 -30.66 8.59
N ARG A 16 -19.40 -31.41 7.72
CA ARG A 16 -20.71 -32.00 8.01
C ARG A 16 -20.71 -32.97 9.20
N ASN A 17 -19.56 -33.55 9.55
CA ASN A 17 -19.41 -34.46 10.69
C ASN A 17 -19.31 -33.71 12.03
N LEU A 18 -19.20 -32.37 11.99
CA LEU A 18 -19.20 -31.48 13.16
C LEU A 18 -20.59 -30.85 13.40
N LEU A 19 -21.59 -31.23 12.60
CA LEU A 19 -22.97 -30.76 12.71
C LEU A 19 -23.82 -31.82 13.42
N CYS A 20 -24.87 -31.38 14.12
CA CYS A 20 -25.90 -32.28 14.63
C CYS A 20 -26.55 -33.08 13.48
N GLU A 21 -27.24 -34.18 13.79
CA GLU A 21 -27.95 -34.99 12.79
C GLU A 21 -28.94 -34.19 11.92
N SER A 22 -29.49 -33.11 12.46
CA SER A 22 -30.38 -32.19 11.73
C SER A 22 -29.67 -31.43 10.59
N GLY A 23 -28.34 -31.33 10.63
CA GLY A 23 -27.50 -30.57 9.70
C GLY A 23 -27.65 -29.05 9.79
N LYS A 24 -28.40 -28.55 10.79
CA LYS A 24 -28.77 -27.12 10.91
C LYS A 24 -28.01 -26.39 12.02
N GLU A 25 -27.36 -27.13 12.90
CA GLU A 25 -26.68 -26.61 14.07
C GLU A 25 -25.34 -27.34 14.26
N TRP A 26 -24.39 -26.64 14.85
CA TRP A 26 -23.11 -27.22 15.24
C TRP A 26 -23.30 -28.16 16.44
N ASP A 27 -22.67 -29.33 16.40
CA ASP A 27 -22.65 -30.24 17.53
C ASP A 27 -21.65 -29.72 18.58
N ARG A 28 -22.17 -29.20 19.69
CA ARG A 28 -21.35 -28.55 20.72
C ARG A 28 -20.45 -29.54 21.46
N ASP A 29 -20.90 -30.78 21.62
CA ASP A 29 -20.18 -31.78 22.40
C ASP A 29 -18.98 -32.26 21.57
N ILE A 30 -19.21 -32.60 20.30
CA ILE A 30 -18.14 -32.94 19.35
C ILE A 30 -17.13 -31.80 19.22
N LEU A 31 -17.59 -30.55 19.12
CA LEU A 31 -16.67 -29.42 19.04
C LEU A 31 -15.83 -29.24 20.30
N SER A 32 -16.43 -29.42 21.49
CA SER A 32 -15.73 -29.25 22.77
C SER A 32 -14.70 -30.36 23.03
N ASP A 33 -14.93 -31.56 22.51
CA ASP A 33 -14.02 -32.69 22.61
C ASP A 33 -12.82 -32.57 21.66
N LEU A 34 -13.03 -31.93 20.49
CA LEU A 34 -12.04 -31.88 19.41
C LEU A 34 -11.26 -30.56 19.32
N PHE A 35 -11.82 -29.45 19.81
CA PHE A 35 -11.25 -28.11 19.66
C PHE A 35 -11.04 -27.40 20.99
N GLU A 36 -10.03 -26.54 21.05
CA GLU A 36 -9.85 -25.65 22.20
C GLU A 36 -11.05 -24.69 22.31
N SER A 37 -11.41 -24.28 23.52
CA SER A 37 -12.61 -23.46 23.78
C SER A 37 -12.65 -22.17 22.94
N ARG A 38 -11.49 -21.58 22.63
CA ARG A 38 -11.37 -20.43 21.72
C ARG A 38 -11.85 -20.76 20.31
N ASP A 39 -11.44 -21.90 19.78
CA ASP A 39 -11.76 -22.32 18.42
C ASP A 39 -13.19 -22.82 18.31
N VAL A 40 -13.73 -23.46 19.35
CA VAL A 40 -15.16 -23.79 19.46
C VAL A 40 -16.02 -22.53 19.27
N GLN A 41 -15.67 -21.43 19.94
CA GLN A 41 -16.38 -20.15 19.79
C GLN A 41 -16.28 -19.60 18.36
N LEU A 42 -15.10 -19.71 17.74
CA LEU A 42 -14.91 -19.27 16.35
C LEU A 42 -15.71 -20.11 15.37
N ILE A 43 -15.73 -21.44 15.52
CA ILE A 43 -16.49 -22.35 14.66
C ILE A 43 -17.99 -22.09 14.80
N GLN A 44 -18.49 -21.95 16.04
CA GLN A 44 -19.90 -21.64 16.31
C GLN A 44 -20.34 -20.29 15.73
N SER A 45 -19.43 -19.34 15.54
CA SER A 45 -19.74 -18.06 14.91
C SER A 45 -19.96 -18.15 13.39
N ILE A 46 -19.60 -19.29 12.77
CA ILE A 46 -19.82 -19.53 11.34
C ILE A 46 -21.31 -19.84 11.11
N PRO A 47 -22.03 -19.00 10.33
CA PRO A 47 -23.44 -19.24 10.06
C PRO A 47 -23.63 -20.51 9.21
N ILE A 48 -24.51 -21.40 9.65
CA ILE A 48 -24.91 -22.58 8.88
C ILE A 48 -26.06 -22.17 7.95
N SER A 49 -25.95 -22.54 6.67
CA SER A 49 -27.02 -22.32 5.71
C SER A 49 -28.20 -23.24 6.01
N TYR A 50 -29.38 -22.67 6.27
CA TYR A 50 -30.65 -23.43 6.34
C TYR A 50 -31.09 -24.00 5.00
N ARG A 51 -30.49 -23.54 3.90
CA ARG A 51 -30.79 -24.00 2.55
C ARG A 51 -29.79 -25.09 2.19
N SER A 52 -30.29 -26.25 1.77
CA SER A 52 -29.49 -27.38 1.28
C SER A 52 -28.95 -27.09 -0.13
N ILE A 53 -28.04 -26.12 -0.23
CA ILE A 53 -27.38 -25.70 -1.47
C ILE A 53 -26.01 -26.39 -1.52
N PRO A 54 -25.54 -26.87 -2.70
CA PRO A 54 -24.19 -27.37 -2.84
C PRO A 54 -23.14 -26.33 -2.46
N ASP A 55 -22.04 -26.79 -1.84
CA ASP A 55 -20.92 -25.94 -1.45
C ASP A 55 -20.33 -25.21 -2.65
N LYS A 56 -19.89 -23.97 -2.41
CA LYS A 56 -19.24 -23.12 -3.40
C LYS A 56 -18.00 -22.48 -2.81
N ILE A 57 -16.96 -22.37 -3.62
CA ILE A 57 -15.78 -21.59 -3.27
C ILE A 57 -16.17 -20.12 -3.33
N CYS A 58 -15.99 -19.42 -2.21
CA CYS A 58 -16.28 -17.99 -2.10
C CYS A 58 -15.02 -17.24 -1.68
N TRP A 59 -14.81 -16.09 -2.31
CA TRP A 59 -13.77 -15.15 -1.94
C TRP A 59 -14.21 -14.35 -0.71
N ARG A 60 -13.55 -14.59 0.43
CA ARG A 60 -13.92 -14.00 1.74
C ARG A 60 -13.98 -12.47 1.75
N TRP A 61 -13.19 -11.80 0.90
CA TRP A 61 -12.98 -10.36 0.96
C TRP A 61 -13.92 -9.55 0.07
N GLU A 62 -14.87 -10.20 -0.58
CA GLU A 62 -15.91 -9.54 -1.37
C GLU A 62 -17.28 -10.05 -0.91
N SER A 63 -18.23 -9.14 -0.71
CA SER A 63 -19.56 -9.47 -0.18
C SER A 63 -20.39 -10.36 -1.11
N ASN A 64 -20.09 -10.33 -2.42
CA ASN A 64 -20.69 -11.21 -3.42
C ASN A 64 -19.98 -12.56 -3.54
N GLY A 65 -18.90 -12.79 -2.79
CA GLY A 65 -18.10 -14.01 -2.83
C GLY A 65 -17.29 -14.20 -4.11
N HIS A 66 -17.29 -13.26 -5.05
CA HIS A 66 -16.50 -13.35 -6.28
C HIS A 66 -15.07 -12.88 -6.04
N PHE A 67 -14.12 -13.54 -6.68
CA PHE A 67 -12.74 -13.08 -6.66
C PHE A 67 -12.59 -11.73 -7.36
N SER A 68 -11.83 -10.81 -6.75
CA SER A 68 -11.40 -9.59 -7.41
C SER A 68 -9.89 -9.40 -7.22
N LEU A 69 -9.19 -9.03 -8.30
CA LEU A 69 -7.76 -8.73 -8.21
C LEU A 69 -7.49 -7.58 -7.23
N ARG A 70 -8.43 -6.65 -7.11
CA ARG A 70 -8.36 -5.51 -6.19
C ARG A 70 -8.32 -5.95 -4.71
N SER A 71 -9.28 -6.76 -4.28
CA SER A 71 -9.33 -7.24 -2.89
C SER A 71 -8.19 -8.21 -2.57
N CYS A 72 -7.77 -9.02 -3.55
CA CYS A 72 -6.57 -9.85 -3.44
C CYS A 72 -5.31 -9.00 -3.24
N TYR A 73 -5.10 -8.01 -4.10
CA TYR A 73 -3.97 -7.08 -3.99
C TYR A 73 -3.96 -6.37 -2.64
N TRP A 74 -5.09 -5.86 -2.19
CA TRP A 74 -5.20 -5.22 -0.88
C TRP A 74 -4.82 -6.16 0.27
N GLN A 75 -5.17 -7.45 0.20
CA GLN A 75 -4.76 -8.39 1.24
C GLN A 75 -3.32 -8.87 1.15
N LEU A 76 -2.73 -8.88 -0.04
CA LEU A 76 -1.30 -9.19 -0.20
C LEU A 76 -0.43 -8.02 0.29
N VAL A 77 -0.87 -6.80 0.05
CA VAL A 77 -0.14 -5.58 0.44
C VAL A 77 -0.42 -5.19 1.90
N GLY A 78 -1.45 -5.76 2.52
CA GLY A 78 -1.91 -5.44 3.87
C GLY A 78 -2.72 -4.15 3.92
N GLU A 79 -3.13 -3.74 5.13
CA GLU A 79 -3.66 -2.38 5.36
C GLU A 79 -2.57 -1.34 5.07
N PHE A 80 -2.40 -1.01 3.80
CA PHE A 80 -1.79 0.25 3.39
C PHE A 80 -2.79 1.39 3.65
N ASN A 81 -3.31 1.46 4.87
CA ASN A 81 -3.90 2.67 5.47
C ASN A 81 -2.78 3.66 5.85
N SER A 82 -1.66 3.64 5.13
CA SER A 82 -0.74 4.76 5.18
C SER A 82 -1.45 5.94 4.50
N PRO A 83 -1.56 7.10 5.17
CA PRO A 83 -2.03 8.34 4.55
C PRO A 83 -1.29 8.70 3.25
N SER A 84 -0.17 8.04 2.96
CA SER A 84 0.63 8.20 1.75
C SER A 84 -0.15 7.99 0.47
N TRP A 85 -1.00 6.94 0.30
CA TRP A 85 -1.71 6.74 -0.99
C TRP A 85 -2.62 7.92 -1.33
N LEU A 86 -3.36 8.44 -0.35
CA LEU A 86 -4.21 9.63 -0.52
C LEU A 86 -3.37 10.90 -0.68
N GLY A 87 -2.17 10.90 -0.10
CA GLY A 87 -1.18 11.94 -0.18
C GLY A 87 -0.88 12.38 -1.61
N TRP A 88 -0.93 11.51 -2.62
CA TRP A 88 -0.48 11.86 -3.99
C TRP A 88 -1.57 12.33 -4.95
N THR A 89 -2.84 12.30 -4.53
CA THR A 89 -3.97 12.66 -5.41
C THR A 89 -3.93 14.11 -5.90
N PHE A 90 -3.28 15.01 -5.15
CA PHE A 90 -3.13 16.42 -5.54
C PHE A 90 -2.34 16.59 -6.83
N VAL A 91 -1.35 15.72 -7.09
CA VAL A 91 -0.49 15.80 -8.30
C VAL A 91 -1.33 15.71 -9.57
N TRP A 92 -2.37 14.86 -9.55
CA TRP A 92 -3.25 14.65 -10.69
C TRP A 92 -4.20 15.83 -10.94
N ARG A 93 -4.49 16.64 -9.90
CA ARG A 93 -5.35 17.83 -9.99
C ARG A 93 -4.66 19.03 -10.63
N TRP A 94 -3.33 19.01 -10.76
CA TRP A 94 -2.60 20.09 -11.40
C TRP A 94 -2.95 20.22 -12.87
N LYS A 95 -2.87 21.42 -13.43
CA LYS A 95 -3.01 21.63 -14.87
C LYS A 95 -1.62 21.70 -15.50
N LEU A 96 -0.95 20.55 -15.47
CA LEU A 96 0.39 20.34 -15.99
C LEU A 96 0.40 19.20 -17.01
N PRO A 97 1.38 19.15 -17.92
CA PRO A 97 1.57 18.00 -18.80
C PRO A 97 1.62 16.68 -18.02
N PRO A 98 1.07 15.58 -18.57
CA PRO A 98 1.12 14.26 -17.93
C PRO A 98 2.52 13.82 -17.54
N LYS A 99 3.54 14.15 -18.36
CA LYS A 99 4.94 13.84 -18.07
C LYS A 99 5.45 14.48 -16.77
N ILE A 100 5.03 15.70 -16.47
CA ILE A 100 5.43 16.44 -15.27
C ILE A 100 4.68 15.93 -14.05
N LYS A 101 3.38 15.66 -14.20
CA LYS A 101 2.60 14.98 -13.16
C LYS A 101 3.21 13.64 -12.78
N LEU A 102 3.59 12.84 -13.78
CA LEU A 102 4.20 11.54 -13.55
C LEU A 102 5.55 11.67 -12.83
N PHE A 103 6.39 12.62 -13.23
CA PHE A 103 7.66 12.89 -12.58
C PHE A 103 7.47 13.25 -11.09
N PHE A 104 6.59 14.20 -10.77
CA PHE A 104 6.34 14.57 -9.37
C PHE A 104 5.67 13.46 -8.59
N TRP A 105 4.77 12.69 -9.19
CA TRP A 105 4.20 11.52 -8.55
C TRP A 105 5.29 10.49 -8.21
N GLN A 106 6.21 10.20 -9.14
CA GLN A 106 7.34 9.30 -8.88
C GLN A 106 8.30 9.83 -7.82
N LEU A 107 8.59 11.15 -7.83
CA LEU A 107 9.43 11.81 -6.84
C LEU A 107 8.84 11.64 -5.44
N CYS A 108 7.57 12.02 -5.30
CA CYS A 108 6.80 11.96 -4.08
C CYS A 108 6.69 10.53 -3.52
N CYS A 109 6.41 9.54 -4.38
CA CYS A 109 6.31 8.14 -3.98
C CYS A 109 7.67 7.45 -3.71
N GLY A 110 8.80 8.15 -3.80
CA GLY A 110 10.12 7.52 -3.66
C GLY A 110 10.40 6.48 -4.76
N LEU A 111 9.89 6.70 -5.96
CA LEU A 111 9.98 5.77 -7.08
C LEU A 111 11.13 6.06 -8.05
N LEU A 112 11.71 7.26 -7.98
CA LEU A 112 12.85 7.62 -8.81
C LEU A 112 14.08 6.76 -8.47
N PRO A 113 14.89 6.38 -9.47
CA PRO A 113 16.01 5.45 -9.32
C PRO A 113 17.24 6.14 -8.70
N THR A 114 17.08 6.72 -7.51
CA THR A 114 18.19 7.27 -6.73
C THR A 114 18.98 6.13 -6.08
N ARG A 115 20.24 6.35 -5.72
CA ARG A 115 21.07 5.31 -5.07
C ARG A 115 20.40 4.77 -3.80
N VAL A 116 19.82 5.64 -2.98
CA VAL A 116 19.05 5.24 -1.79
C VAL A 116 17.89 4.31 -2.16
N ASN A 117 17.10 4.64 -3.19
CA ASN A 117 15.94 3.84 -3.61
C ASN A 117 16.33 2.54 -4.32
N LEU A 118 17.45 2.53 -5.05
CA LEU A 118 17.98 1.32 -5.67
C LEU A 118 18.46 0.33 -4.60
N ARG A 119 19.22 0.81 -3.61
CA ARG A 119 19.70 -0.02 -2.50
C ARG A 119 18.56 -0.58 -1.65
N SER A 120 17.52 0.21 -1.36
CA SER A 120 16.36 -0.29 -0.61
C SER A 120 15.58 -1.38 -1.35
N ARG A 121 15.75 -1.48 -2.68
CA ARG A 121 15.18 -2.53 -3.53
C ARG A 121 16.14 -3.70 -3.79
N GLY A 122 17.27 -3.75 -3.07
CA GLY A 122 18.25 -4.83 -3.19
C GLY A 122 19.14 -4.75 -4.44
N VAL A 123 19.17 -3.61 -5.14
CA VAL A 123 20.14 -3.38 -6.21
C VAL A 123 21.47 -3.00 -5.55
N ASP A 124 22.52 -3.75 -5.88
CA ASP A 124 23.87 -3.42 -5.42
C ASP A 124 24.37 -2.18 -6.16
N CYS A 125 24.47 -1.07 -5.42
CA CYS A 125 24.98 0.20 -5.90
C CYS A 125 25.90 0.82 -4.85
N VAL A 126 26.94 1.48 -5.33
CA VAL A 126 27.90 2.18 -4.47
C VAL A 126 27.22 3.40 -3.85
N MET A 127 27.20 3.49 -2.52
CA MET A 127 26.65 4.65 -1.79
C MET A 127 27.69 5.75 -1.65
N GLU A 128 28.14 6.23 -2.80
CA GLU A 128 28.99 7.41 -2.90
C GLU A 128 28.15 8.68 -2.92
N TYR A 129 28.85 9.79 -2.76
CA TYR A 129 28.29 11.13 -2.89
C TYR A 129 27.60 11.32 -4.25
N GLY A 130 26.47 12.01 -4.23
CA GLY A 130 25.73 12.42 -5.42
C GLY A 130 26.49 13.46 -6.25
N LEU A 131 25.78 14.10 -7.16
CA LEU A 131 26.33 15.08 -8.12
C LEU A 131 27.24 16.16 -7.48
N CYS A 132 26.93 16.62 -6.27
CA CYS A 132 27.68 17.69 -5.62
C CYS A 132 28.89 17.22 -4.78
N GLY A 133 29.04 15.92 -4.54
CA GLY A 133 30.12 15.41 -3.69
C GLY A 133 29.90 15.54 -2.17
N GLU A 134 28.73 15.99 -1.69
CA GLU A 134 28.52 16.30 -0.26
C GLU A 134 27.65 15.27 0.49
N GLU A 135 26.63 14.70 -0.15
CA GLU A 135 25.68 13.76 0.47
C GLU A 135 25.36 12.61 -0.51
N VAL A 136 24.87 11.48 0.02
CA VAL A 136 24.41 10.35 -0.79
C VAL A 136 23.22 10.77 -1.66
N GLU A 137 23.15 10.20 -2.87
CA GLU A 137 22.05 10.47 -3.80
C GLU A 137 20.71 9.91 -3.30
N SER A 138 19.96 10.75 -2.61
CA SER A 138 18.54 10.60 -2.25
C SER A 138 17.67 11.53 -3.10
N SER A 139 16.35 11.33 -3.11
CA SER A 139 15.44 12.26 -3.80
C SER A 139 15.45 13.66 -3.18
N SER A 140 15.57 13.76 -1.85
CA SER A 140 15.57 15.04 -1.11
C SER A 140 16.84 15.80 -1.43
N HIS A 141 17.97 15.10 -1.40
CA HIS A 141 19.25 15.66 -1.76
C HIS A 141 19.26 16.09 -3.23
N LEU A 142 18.98 15.15 -4.14
CA LEU A 142 19.11 15.37 -5.58
C LEU A 142 18.24 16.53 -6.09
N PHE A 143 17.02 16.71 -5.60
CA PHE A 143 16.10 17.71 -6.15
C PHE A 143 15.95 18.97 -5.31
N VAL A 144 16.18 18.91 -3.98
CA VAL A 144 15.89 20.05 -3.09
C VAL A 144 17.15 20.60 -2.42
N LYS A 145 18.05 19.75 -1.90
CA LYS A 145 19.18 20.21 -1.08
C LYS A 145 20.47 20.44 -1.86
N CYS A 146 20.71 19.66 -2.90
CA CYS A 146 21.93 19.66 -3.71
C CYS A 146 22.23 21.07 -4.26
N PRO A 147 23.43 21.62 -4.03
CA PRO A 147 23.84 22.93 -4.54
C PRO A 147 23.66 23.07 -6.06
N ILE A 148 24.08 22.05 -6.82
CA ILE A 148 23.99 22.04 -8.29
C ILE A 148 22.52 22.11 -8.73
N SER A 149 21.64 21.34 -8.10
CA SER A 149 20.22 21.36 -8.42
C SER A 149 19.57 22.67 -8.04
N LYS A 150 19.95 23.28 -6.89
CA LYS A 150 19.47 24.61 -6.50
C LYS A 150 19.84 25.68 -7.53
N GLU A 151 21.04 25.61 -8.11
CA GLU A 151 21.44 26.50 -9.20
C GLU A 151 20.58 26.28 -10.44
N ALA A 152 20.39 25.04 -10.87
CA ALA A 152 19.52 24.72 -12.00
C ALA A 152 18.07 25.21 -11.80
N TRP A 153 17.53 25.09 -10.59
CA TRP A 153 16.20 25.61 -10.26
C TRP A 153 16.15 27.14 -10.32
N LYS A 154 17.19 27.84 -9.86
CA LYS A 154 17.26 29.31 -9.92
C LYS A 154 17.21 29.84 -11.34
N GLU A 155 17.84 29.16 -12.30
CA GLU A 155 17.81 29.54 -13.72
C GLU A 155 16.39 29.61 -14.31
N ILE A 156 15.46 28.79 -13.79
CA ILE A 156 14.05 28.81 -14.19
C ILE A 156 13.15 29.58 -13.20
N GLY A 157 13.75 30.35 -12.29
CA GLY A 157 13.02 31.13 -11.28
C GLY A 157 12.36 30.28 -10.19
N TRP A 158 12.87 29.07 -9.94
CA TRP A 158 12.40 28.18 -8.87
C TRP A 158 13.36 28.22 -7.68
N ALA A 159 12.82 28.37 -6.47
CA ALA A 159 13.54 28.12 -5.22
C ALA A 159 12.66 27.28 -4.30
N TRP A 160 13.16 26.12 -3.86
CA TRP A 160 12.46 25.26 -2.92
C TRP A 160 12.53 25.85 -1.51
N ALA A 161 11.43 25.76 -0.76
CA ALA A 161 11.49 25.87 0.69
C ALA A 161 12.45 24.82 1.29
N SER A 162 13.12 25.17 2.40
CA SER A 162 13.97 24.25 3.14
C SER A 162 13.21 22.99 3.55
N CYS A 163 13.78 21.82 3.27
CA CYS A 163 13.15 20.51 3.44
C CYS A 163 13.96 19.67 4.45
N SER A 164 13.30 19.05 5.42
CA SER A 164 13.88 17.93 6.18
C SER A 164 13.96 16.69 5.27
N ASP A 165 14.85 15.73 5.55
CA ASP A 165 15.05 14.58 4.65
C ASP A 165 13.79 13.76 4.36
N ASP A 166 12.86 13.73 5.32
CA ASP A 166 11.66 12.91 5.25
C ASP A 166 10.39 13.64 4.78
N ASP A 167 10.44 14.95 4.51
CA ASP A 167 9.23 15.75 4.16
C ASP A 167 9.24 16.29 2.72
N LEU A 168 9.73 15.51 1.76
CA LEU A 168 9.60 15.83 0.34
C LEU A 168 8.15 16.04 -0.07
N LEU A 169 7.25 15.23 0.48
CA LEU A 169 5.83 15.32 0.18
C LEU A 169 5.24 16.65 0.66
N GLY A 170 5.51 17.06 1.90
CA GLY A 170 5.04 18.33 2.45
C GLY A 170 5.58 19.50 1.65
N VAL A 171 6.87 19.48 1.29
CA VAL A 171 7.49 20.53 0.48
C VAL A 171 6.90 20.63 -0.92
N VAL A 172 6.77 19.51 -1.64
CA VAL A 172 6.13 19.51 -2.98
C VAL A 172 4.67 19.94 -2.87
N LYS A 173 3.94 19.48 -1.85
CA LYS A 173 2.54 19.87 -1.67
C LYS A 173 2.40 21.36 -1.38
N ALA A 174 3.23 21.93 -0.52
CA ALA A 174 3.23 23.35 -0.18
C ALA A 174 3.54 24.21 -1.41
N GLU A 175 4.61 23.90 -2.15
CA GLU A 175 5.05 24.67 -3.32
C GLU A 175 4.00 24.75 -4.42
N PHE A 176 3.25 23.67 -4.67
CA PHE A 176 2.26 23.63 -5.74
C PHE A 176 0.86 24.05 -5.28
N GLN A 177 0.60 24.16 -3.98
CA GLN A 177 -0.62 24.75 -3.45
C GLN A 177 -0.56 26.28 -3.41
N THR A 178 0.64 26.85 -3.21
CA THR A 178 0.84 28.30 -3.14
C THR A 178 0.95 28.95 -4.52
N ARG A 179 1.33 28.20 -5.55
CA ARG A 179 1.48 28.70 -6.92
C ARG A 179 0.19 28.67 -7.72
N THR A 180 -0.04 29.74 -8.46
CA THR A 180 -1.12 29.84 -9.43
C THR A 180 -0.84 28.96 -10.65
N GLU A 181 -1.92 28.59 -11.36
CA GLU A 181 -1.83 27.85 -12.62
C GLU A 181 -0.94 28.56 -13.66
N LYS A 182 -0.99 29.89 -13.71
CA LYS A 182 -0.16 30.71 -14.62
C LYS A 182 1.32 30.61 -14.29
N GLU A 183 1.70 30.61 -13.01
CA GLU A 183 3.09 30.44 -12.59
C GLU A 183 3.61 29.05 -12.94
N LEU A 184 2.81 28.00 -12.67
CA LEU A 184 3.16 26.63 -13.02
C LEU A 184 3.31 26.45 -14.54
N HIS A 185 2.44 27.07 -15.33
CA HIS A 185 2.57 27.07 -16.79
C HIS A 185 3.83 27.81 -17.25
N LYS A 186 4.10 29.00 -16.72
CA LYS A 186 5.29 29.79 -17.09
C LYS A 186 6.59 29.03 -16.82
N MET A 187 6.65 28.29 -15.72
CA MET A 187 7.82 27.48 -15.36
C MET A 187 8.06 26.30 -16.31
N VAL A 188 6.98 25.68 -16.80
CA VAL A 188 7.07 24.53 -17.69
C VAL A 188 7.31 24.93 -19.13
N TRP A 189 6.76 26.06 -19.55
CA TRP A 189 6.71 26.47 -20.95
C TRP A 189 7.60 27.66 -21.29
N GLY A 190 8.13 28.40 -20.31
CA GLY A 190 9.09 29.48 -20.52
C GLY A 190 8.53 30.79 -21.08
N PHE A 191 7.20 30.95 -21.17
CA PHE A 191 6.52 32.14 -21.68
C PHE A 191 5.62 32.77 -20.62
#